data_AF-A0A261F4W7-F1
#
_entry.id   AF-A0A261F4W7-F1
#
_cell.length_a   1.000
_cell.length_b   1.000
_cell.length_c   1.000
_cell.angle_alpha   90.00
_cell.angle_beta   90.00
_cell.angle_gamma   90.00
#
_symmetry.space_group_name_H-M   'P 1'
#
loop_
_entity.id
_entity.type
_entity.pdbx_description
1 polymer ?
#
loop_
_entity_poly.entity_id
_entity_poly.type
_entity_poly.pdbx_seq_one_letter_code
_entity_poly.pdbx_strand_id
1 'polypeptide(L)'
;MDYSTARAIVEQHHPGMVVAGLSQSVLCWAFILINEGEEYHDDVPGAALSVAVDRGTGEFFYLVPGTDAFWKYMPDLEEAPIPKE
;
A
#
# COMPACT_ATOMS: atom_id res chain seq x y z
N MET A 1 -13.21 6.34 -1.05
CA MET A 1 -12.16 6.80 -1.98
C MET A 1 -11.87 5.73 -3.02
N ASP A 2 -11.60 6.12 -4.28
CA ASP A 2 -11.21 5.19 -5.35
C ASP A 2 -9.69 4.95 -5.40
N TYR A 3 -9.26 4.02 -6.26
CA TYR A 3 -7.85 3.65 -6.42
C TYR A 3 -6.99 4.83 -6.88
N SER A 4 -7.41 5.58 -7.89
CA SER A 4 -6.61 6.65 -8.48
C SER A 4 -6.29 7.75 -7.46
N THR A 5 -7.26 8.10 -6.61
CA THR A 5 -7.05 9.07 -5.52
C THR A 5 -6.07 8.52 -4.48
N ALA A 6 -6.24 7.26 -4.07
CA ALA A 6 -5.34 6.63 -3.10
C ALA A 6 -3.90 6.50 -3.66
N ARG A 7 -3.76 6.16 -4.94
CA ARG A 7 -2.48 6.07 -5.63
C ARG A 7 -1.76 7.43 -5.66
N ALA A 8 -2.48 8.51 -5.98
CA ALA A 8 -1.89 9.85 -5.96
C ALA A 8 -1.37 10.25 -4.57
N ILE A 9 -2.07 9.87 -3.49
CA ILE A 9 -1.61 10.10 -2.11
C ILE A 9 -0.30 9.34 -1.84
N VAL A 10 -0.21 8.09 -2.28
CA VAL A 10 1.00 7.28 -2.14
C VAL A 10 2.16 7.87 -2.93
N GLU A 11 1.94 8.30 -4.17
CA GLU A 11 2.96 8.94 -5.01
C GLU A 11 3.48 10.24 -4.42
N GLN A 12 2.62 11.02 -3.75
CA GLN A 12 3.03 12.23 -3.05
C GLN A 12 3.97 11.93 -1.87
N HIS A 13 3.75 10.82 -1.16
CA HIS A 13 4.58 10.43 0.00
C HIS A 13 5.87 9.73 -0.44
N HIS A 14 5.81 8.94 -1.51
CA HIS A 14 6.92 8.16 -2.03
C HIS A 14 7.09 8.39 -3.54
N PRO A 15 7.55 9.59 -3.95
CA PRO A 15 7.79 9.87 -5.35
C PRO A 15 8.91 8.97 -5.88
N GLY A 16 8.66 8.32 -7.02
CA GLY A 16 9.62 7.43 -7.69
C GLY A 16 9.58 5.96 -7.25
N MET A 17 8.70 5.58 -6.32
CA MET A 17 8.46 4.17 -6.00
C MET A 17 7.36 3.57 -6.87
N VAL A 18 7.54 2.28 -7.19
CA VAL A 18 6.63 1.50 -8.03
C VAL A 18 5.69 0.68 -7.15
N VAL A 19 4.41 0.62 -7.53
CA VAL A 19 3.45 -0.30 -6.88
C VAL A 19 3.70 -1.70 -7.41
N ALA A 20 4.20 -2.57 -6.53
CA ALA A 20 4.41 -3.99 -6.82
C ALA A 20 3.21 -4.85 -6.44
N GLY A 21 2.41 -4.40 -5.46
CA GLY A 21 1.26 -5.13 -4.96
C GLY A 21 0.17 -4.18 -4.49
N LEU A 22 -1.07 -4.65 -4.63
CA LEU A 22 -2.26 -3.93 -4.22
C LEU A 22 -3.18 -4.89 -3.46
N SER A 23 -3.70 -4.40 -2.34
CA SER A 23 -4.76 -5.06 -1.60
C SER A 23 -5.78 -4.02 -1.16
N GLN A 24 -6.98 -4.46 -0.84
CA GLN A 24 -8.04 -3.57 -0.40
C GLN A 24 -8.92 -4.20 0.64
N SER A 25 -9.56 -3.34 1.41
CA SER A 25 -10.69 -3.69 2.27
C SER A 25 -11.71 -2.57 2.24
N VAL A 26 -12.77 -2.69 3.03
CA VAL A 26 -13.73 -1.60 3.22
C VAL A 26 -13.09 -0.37 3.88
N LEU A 27 -11.99 -0.55 4.63
CA LEU A 27 -11.32 0.50 5.39
C LEU A 27 -10.23 1.21 4.61
N CYS A 28 -9.49 0.51 3.73
CA CYS A 28 -8.30 1.10 3.10
C CYS A 28 -8.02 0.57 1.69
N TRP A 29 -7.11 1.26 1.03
CA TRP A 29 -6.27 0.73 -0.04
C TRP A 29 -4.88 0.46 0.55
N ALA A 30 -4.36 -0.75 0.42
CA ALA A 30 -3.03 -1.12 0.88
C ALA A 30 -2.11 -1.39 -0.31
N PHE A 31 -0.89 -0.89 -0.25
CA PHE A 31 0.07 -0.95 -1.34
C PHE A 31 1.37 -1.57 -0.85
N ILE A 32 1.99 -2.35 -1.72
CA ILE A 32 3.39 -2.78 -1.59
C ILE A 32 4.19 -1.95 -2.58
N LEU A 33 5.18 -1.22 -2.09
CA LEU A 33 6.03 -0.33 -2.87
C LEU A 33 7.45 -0.89 -2.92
N ILE A 34 8.08 -0.79 -4.09
CA ILE A 34 9.48 -1.14 -4.31
C ILE A 34 10.20 0.02 -5.01
N ASN A 35 11.54 0.04 -4.95
CA ASN A 35 12.29 1.02 -5.73
C ASN A 35 12.22 0.69 -7.22
N GLU A 36 12.35 1.72 -8.06
CA GLU A 36 12.41 1.55 -9.50
C GLU A 36 13.60 0.66 -9.90
N GLY A 37 13.33 -0.36 -10.71
CA GLY A 37 14.34 -1.33 -11.17
C GLY A 37 14.61 -2.49 -10.21
N GLU A 38 13.96 -2.53 -9.03
CA GLU A 38 13.99 -3.71 -8.17
C GLU A 38 12.84 -4.68 -8.53
N GLU A 39 13.07 -5.97 -8.32
CA GLU A 39 12.01 -6.98 -8.34
C GLU A 39 11.48 -7.18 -6.93
N TYR A 40 10.16 -7.31 -6.80
CA TYR A 40 9.56 -7.64 -5.51
C TYR A 40 9.83 -9.11 -5.17
N HIS A 41 10.46 -9.32 -4.02
CA HIS A 41 10.73 -10.64 -3.45
C HIS A 41 10.11 -10.71 -2.04
N ASP A 42 9.20 -11.67 -1.83
CA ASP A 42 8.49 -11.87 -0.57
C ASP A 42 9.36 -12.48 0.53
N ASP A 43 10.52 -13.04 0.18
CA ASP A 43 11.48 -13.67 1.08
C ASP A 43 12.60 -12.73 1.57
N VAL A 44 12.66 -11.48 1.08
CA VAL A 44 13.70 -10.51 1.46
C VAL A 44 13.13 -9.43 2.40
N PRO A 45 13.44 -9.48 3.71
CA PRO A 45 12.99 -8.47 4.65
C PRO A 45 13.48 -7.07 4.26
N GLY A 46 12.56 -6.12 4.18
CA GLY A 46 12.87 -4.71 3.87
C GLY A 46 13.02 -4.40 2.39
N ALA A 47 12.88 -5.37 1.48
CA ALA A 47 12.87 -5.13 0.03
C ALA A 47 11.63 -4.36 -0.45
N ALA A 48 10.58 -4.31 0.37
CA ALA A 48 9.36 -3.61 0.04
C ALA A 48 8.80 -2.85 1.23
N LEU A 49 8.07 -1.78 0.92
CA LEU A 49 7.39 -0.94 1.86
C LEU A 49 5.88 -1.19 1.77
N SER A 50 5.29 -1.65 2.88
CA SER A 50 3.84 -1.84 2.99
C SER A 50 3.19 -0.59 3.58
N VAL A 51 2.20 -0.03 2.88
CA VAL A 51 1.51 1.21 3.27
C VAL A 51 0.01 1.06 3.08
N ALA A 52 -0.78 1.89 3.77
CA ALA A 52 -2.21 1.98 3.61
C ALA A 52 -2.68 3.44 3.47
N VAL A 53 -3.74 3.63 2.69
CA VAL A 53 -4.49 4.88 2.60
C VAL A 53 -5.91 4.62 3.09
N ASP A 54 -6.34 5.32 4.14
CA ASP A 54 -7.70 5.19 4.69
C ASP A 54 -8.73 5.69 3.67
N ARG A 55 -9.76 4.88 3.40
CA ARG A 55 -10.78 5.19 2.38
C ARG A 55 -11.73 6.32 2.77
N GLY A 56 -11.89 6.56 4.08
CA GLY A 56 -12.77 7.57 4.65
C GLY A 56 -12.05 8.91 4.83
N THR A 57 -10.81 8.91 5.31
CA THR A 57 -10.07 10.15 5.61
C THR A 57 -9.03 10.53 4.55
N GLY A 58 -8.53 9.57 3.78
CA GLY A 58 -7.40 9.79 2.86
C GLY A 58 -6.04 9.88 3.55
N GLU A 59 -5.96 9.55 4.84
CA GLU A 59 -4.70 9.56 5.57
C GLU A 59 -3.81 8.38 5.16
N PHE A 60 -2.51 8.64 5.11
CA PHE A 60 -1.46 7.69 4.77
C PHE A 60 -0.84 7.07 6.04
N PHE A 61 -0.65 5.76 6.04
CA PHE A 61 -0.06 5.02 7.15
C PHE A 61 0.96 3.99 6.66
N TYR A 62 2.04 3.82 7.43
CA TYR A 62 2.94 2.67 7.27
C TYR A 62 2.34 1.45 7.96
N LEU A 63 2.36 0.29 7.28
CA LEU A 63 1.91 -0.99 7.83
C LEU A 63 3.09 -1.70 8.48
N VAL A 64 3.60 -1.13 9.57
CA VAL A 64 4.67 -1.75 10.37
C VAL A 64 4.06 -2.72 11.37
N PRO A 65 4.47 -4.00 11.40
CA PRO A 65 3.95 -4.99 12.35
C PRO A 65 3.99 -4.48 13.80
N GLY A 66 2.87 -4.64 14.51
CA GLY A 66 2.72 -4.20 15.90
C GLY A 66 2.20 -2.77 16.09
N THR A 67 2.05 -1.98 15.03
CA THR A 67 1.42 -0.65 15.10
C THR A 67 -0.11 -0.72 15.03
N ASP A 68 -0.80 0.31 15.54
CA ASP A 68 -2.26 0.40 15.48
C ASP A 68 -2.79 0.37 14.04
N ALA A 69 -2.09 1.04 13.11
CA ALA A 69 -2.45 1.01 11.69
C ALA A 69 -2.35 -0.40 11.10
N PHE A 70 -1.29 -1.14 11.43
CA PHE A 70 -1.15 -2.53 11.01
C PHE A 70 -2.33 -3.39 11.50
N TRP A 71 -2.66 -3.31 12.79
CA TRP A 71 -3.77 -4.07 13.36
C TRP A 71 -5.13 -3.64 12.83
N LYS A 72 -5.32 -2.36 12.53
CA LYS A 72 -6.55 -1.81 11.97
C LYS A 72 -6.80 -2.32 10.55
N TYR A 73 -5.77 -2.36 9.70
CA TYR A 73 -5.96 -2.55 8.26
C TYR A 73 -5.67 -3.96 7.77
N MET A 74 -4.69 -4.68 8.34
CA MET A 74 -4.26 -5.98 7.82
C MET A 74 -5.28 -7.13 7.85
N PRO A 75 -6.15 -7.28 8.88
CA PRO A 75 -6.95 -8.51 9.02
C PRO A 75 -7.88 -8.85 7.86
N ASP A 76 -8.44 -7.83 7.20
CA ASP A 76 -9.47 -7.98 6.17
C ASP A 76 -8.98 -7.55 4.77
N LEU A 77 -7.66 -7.55 4.53
CA LEU A 77 -7.11 -7.24 3.21
C LEU A 77 -7.32 -8.38 2.24
N GLU A 78 -7.93 -8.06 1.10
CA GLU A 78 -8.04 -8.92 -0.05
C GLU A 78 -7.12 -8.41 -1.16
N GLU A 79 -6.41 -9.33 -1.81
CA GLU A 79 -5.57 -8.99 -2.96
C GLU A 79 -6.43 -8.39 -4.08
N ALA A 80 -5.93 -7.31 -4.69
CA ALA A 80 -6.60 -6.62 -5.77
C ALA A 80 -5.66 -6.48 -6.98
N PRO A 81 -6.20 -6.60 -8.21
CA PRO A 81 -5.40 -6.36 -9.40
C PRO A 81 -5.01 -4.88 -9.45
N ILE A 82 -3.73 -4.61 -9.72
CA ILE A 82 -3.27 -3.25 -10.01
C ILE A 82 -3.89 -2.82 -11.34
N PRO A 83 -4.71 -1.75 -11.37
CA PRO A 83 -5.25 -1.23 -12.61
C PRO A 83 -4.13 -0.84 -13.57
N LYS A 84 -4.21 -1.30 -14.82
CA LYS A 84 -3.32 -0.85 -15.89
C LYS A 84 -3.72 0.58 -16.27
N GLU A 85 -2.75 1.49 -16.26
CA GLU A 85 -2.90 2.84 -16.81
C GLU A 85 -3.12 2.83 -18.33
#